data_AF-A0A925AX64-F1
#
_entry.id   AF-A0A925AX64-F1
#
_cell.length_a   1.000
_cell.length_b   1.000
_cell.length_c   1.000
_cell.angle_alpha   90.00
_cell.angle_beta   90.00
_cell.angle_gamma   90.00
#
_symmetry.space_group_name_H-M   'P 1'
#
loop_
_entity.id
_entity.type
_entity.pdbx_description
1 polymer ?
#
loop_
_entity_poly.entity_id
_entity_poly.type
_entity_poly.pdbx_seq_one_letter_code
_entity_poly.pdbx_strand_id
1 'polypeptide(L)' 'MNILLLGPPGAGKGTQGERISDRLGIPVLATGNVLRNAVRNGTDQGLAAK' A
#
# COMPACT_ATOMS: atom_id res chain seq x y z
N MET A 1 12.74 -4.37 -10.39
CA MET A 1 12.25 -3.07 -10.90
C MET A 1 11.38 -2.45 -9.82
N ASN A 2 11.62 -1.21 -9.42
CA ASN A 2 10.90 -0.57 -8.32
C ASN A 2 10.08 0.61 -8.87
N ILE A 3 8.77 0.59 -8.64
CA ILE A 3 7.83 1.60 -9.15
C ILE A 3 7.17 2.29 -7.95
N LEU A 4 7.21 3.62 -7.93
CA LEU A 4 6.54 4.43 -6.91
C LEU A 4 5.39 5.21 -7.56
N LEU A 5 4.16 4.97 -7.08
CA LEU A 5 2.97 5.70 -7.52
C LEU A 5 2.68 6.85 -6.55
N LEU A 6 2.76 8.09 -7.06
CA LEU A 6 2.49 9.31 -6.30
C LEU A 6 1.25 10.03 -6.83
N GLY A 7 0.54 10.72 -5.94
CA GLY A 7 -0.68 11.47 -6.28
C GLY A 7 -1.59 11.68 -5.07
N PRO A 8 -2.54 12.62 -5.15
CA PRO A 8 -3.43 12.96 -4.04
C PRO A 8 -4.36 11.78 -3.63
N PRO A 9 -5.03 11.86 -2.46
CA PRO A 9 -6.13 10.95 -2.13
C PRO A 9 -7.18 10.91 -3.25
N GLY A 10 -7.68 9.72 -3.59
CA GLY A 10 -8.64 9.56 -4.69
C GLY A 10 -8.03 9.53 -6.11
N ALA A 11 -6.73 9.78 -6.30
CA ALA A 11 -6.09 9.78 -7.63
C ALA A 11 -6.00 8.40 -8.34
N GLY A 12 -6.60 7.35 -7.80
CA GLY A 12 -6.60 6.01 -8.42
C GLY A 12 -5.29 5.22 -8.32
N LYS A 13 -4.37 5.60 -7.43
CA LYS A 13 -3.07 4.91 -7.24
C LYS A 13 -3.20 3.40 -6.99
N GLY A 14 -4.17 3.00 -6.15
CA GLY A 14 -4.43 1.59 -5.86
C GLY A 14 -4.85 0.82 -7.10
N THR A 15 -5.83 1.36 -7.84
CA THR A 15 -6.33 0.79 -9.10
C THR A 15 -5.23 0.64 -10.15
N GLN A 16 -4.36 1.64 -10.30
CA GLN A 16 -3.25 1.55 -11.24
C GLN A 16 -2.16 0.58 -10.76
N GLY A 17 -1.91 0.53 -9.45
CA GLY A 17 -0.99 -0.43 -8.85
C GLY A 17 -1.39 -1.87 -9.17
N GLU A 18 -2.64 -2.24 -8.94
CA GLU A 18 -3.17 -3.58 -9.26
C GLU A 18 -2.97 -3.94 -10.74
N ARG A 19 -3.31 -3.03 -11.65
CA ARG A 19 -3.10 -3.24 -13.10
C ARG A 19 -1.63 -3.42 -13.48
N ILE A 20 -0.73 -2.68 -12.84
CA ILE A 20 0.72 -2.81 -13.04
C ILE A 20 1.21 -4.16 -12.50
N SER A 21 0.73 -4.57 -11.33
CA SER A 21 1.02 -5.88 -10.75
C SER A 21 0.61 -7.02 -11.68
N ASP A 22 -0.62 -7.00 -12.16
CA ASP A 22 -1.15 -8.04 -13.05
C ASP A 22 -0.36 -8.12 -14.35
N ARG A 23 0.06 -6.97 -14.90
CA ARG A 23 0.78 -6.91 -16.17
C ARG A 23 2.25 -7.28 -16.06
N LEU A 24 2.91 -6.94 -14.96
CA LEU A 24 4.36 -7.10 -14.79
C LEU A 24 4.73 -8.26 -13.85
N GLY A 25 3.77 -8.87 -13.16
CA GLY A 25 4.00 -9.90 -12.14
C GLY A 25 4.74 -9.37 -10.91
N ILE A 26 4.64 -8.06 -10.63
CA ILE A 26 5.35 -7.40 -9.52
C ILE A 26 4.36 -7.12 -8.39
N PRO A 27 4.65 -7.50 -7.13
CA PRO A 27 3.73 -7.29 -6.03
C PRO A 27 3.49 -5.80 -5.75
N VAL A 28 2.24 -5.44 -5.45
CA VAL A 28 1.87 -4.10 -4.99
C VAL A 28 2.00 -4.00 -3.48
N LEU A 29 2.77 -2.99 -3.04
CA LEU A 29 2.89 -2.62 -1.64
C LEU A 29 2.19 -1.28 -1.39
N ALA A 30 1.08 -1.32 -0.68
CA ALA A 30 0.35 -0.13 -0.24
C ALA A 30 0.65 0.14 1.24
N THR A 31 1.43 1.18 1.53
CA THR A 31 1.81 1.58 2.90
C THR A 31 0.59 1.76 3.81
N GLY A 32 -0.49 2.34 3.27
CA GLY A 32 -1.75 2.47 4.02
C GLY A 32 -2.37 1.14 4.44
N ASN A 33 -2.26 0.08 3.63
CA ASN A 33 -2.75 -1.25 4.00
C ASN A 33 -1.85 -1.90 5.05
N VAL A 34 -0.53 -1.79 4.88
CA VAL A 34 0.46 -2.31 5.85
C VAL A 34 0.23 -1.69 7.21
N LEU A 35 0.10 -0.36 7.28
CA LEU A 35 -0.12 0.36 8.53
C LEU A 35 -1.47 0.01 9.17
N ARG A 36 -2.55 -0.02 8.38
CA ARG A 36 -3.89 -0.39 8.89
C ARG A 36 -3.91 -1.82 9.43
N ASN A 37 -3.21 -2.75 8.79
CA ASN A 37 -3.09 -4.13 9.27
C ASN A 37 -2.29 -4.20 10.57
N ALA A 38 -1.17 -3.46 10.66
CA ALA A 38 -0.37 -3.36 11.88
C ALA A 38 -1.19 -2.85 13.08
N VAL A 39 -2.01 -1.82 12.87
CA VAL A 39 -2.94 -1.27 13.88
C VAL A 39 -4.00 -2.30 14.26
N ARG A 40 -4.65 -2.96 13.28
CA ARG A 40 -5.69 -3.98 13.53
C ARG A 40 -5.17 -5.18 14.31
N ASN A 41 -3.93 -5.58 14.05
CA ASN A 41 -3.30 -6.73 14.70
C ASN A 41 -2.62 -6.39 16.04
N GLY A 42 -2.69 -5.13 16.50
CA GLY A 42 -2.13 -4.72 17.78
C GLY A 42 -0.61 -4.88 17.88
N THR A 43 0.10 -4.86 16.74
CA THR A 43 1.57 -4.90 16.73
C THR A 43 2.15 -3.65 17.40
N ASP A 44 3.36 -3.74 17.97
CA ASP A 44 4.03 -2.60 18.61
C ASP A 44 4.10 -1.38 17.69
N GLN A 45 4.42 -1.58 16.41
CA GLN A 45 4.46 -0.52 15.40
C GLN A 45 3.08 0.06 15.11
N GLY A 46 2.04 -0.79 15.09
CA GLY A 46 0.66 -0.36 14.90
C GLY A 46 0.13 0.45 16.09
N LEU A 47 0.50 0.07 17.31
CA LEU A 47 0.15 0.80 18.53
C LEU A 47 0.86 2.16 18.59
N ALA A 48 2.13 2.23 18.18
CA ALA A 48 2.89 3.48 18.13
C ALA A 48 2.40 4.48 17.06
N ALA A 49 1.68 3.99 16.05
CA ALA A 49 1.15 4.81 14.96
C ALA A 49 -0.26 5.38 15.23
N LYS A 50 -0.88 5.01 16.36
CA LYS A 50 -2.18 5.50 16.79
C LYS A 50 -2.02 6.77 17.63
#